data_AF-A0A1F5YSK9-F1
#
_entry.id   AF-A0A1F5YSK9-F1
#
_cell.length_a   1.000
_cell.length_b   1.000
_cell.length_c   1.000
_cell.angle_alpha   90.00
_cell.angle_beta   90.00
_cell.angle_gamma   90.00
#
_symmetry.space_group_name_H-M   'P 1'
#
loop_
_entity.id
_entity.type
_entity.pdbx_description
1 polymer ?
#
loop_
_entity_poly.entity_id
_entity_poly.type
_entity_poly.pdbx_seq_one_letter_code
_entity_poly.pdbx_strand_id
1 'polypeptide(L)'
;MADRREAMVPTRVNPQELSTGAVTPELKITSIQTLDRFIGIPLENWDRVKEALYAFASGRPDGSRATEAHNVKAYGEVDGGLGAAMFILGNRQESPSLFVDGMLEEASKQIETRGKWERHYDYDGQGVFHKTTVEIDKIPDENDRYLLKLYAAYVGGKVEDGLAEYLGIEQGLQFKQVSAILEPQGDKFAIDFDAVAKKIQPFYAEFNPEAAPLTGELLLDVILAVDPKDKSTRSFPIGVKKGIDVSFDLGRLGYRINWVNGKPSEDTWSREGNVLKGPLAKDYSDEGGFEAPSVVISIQKVSVDRWDRLPVTDAAMKAEMNEIGSKAVAALS
;
A
#
# COMPACT_ATOMS: atom_id res chain seq x y z
N MET A 1 -44.08 -58.14 -52.17
CA MET A 1 -44.31 -57.34 -53.40
C MET A 1 -43.37 -56.15 -53.37
N ALA A 2 -42.50 -56.10 -54.38
CA ALA A 2 -41.78 -54.94 -54.95
C ALA A 2 -41.05 -53.92 -54.03
N ASP A 3 -39.74 -54.14 -53.95
CA ASP A 3 -38.61 -53.21 -54.09
C ASP A 3 -38.85 -51.90 -54.91
N ARG A 4 -38.37 -50.74 -54.42
CA ARG A 4 -37.38 -49.84 -55.11
C ARG A 4 -37.27 -48.41 -54.52
N ARG A 5 -36.04 -48.11 -54.08
CA ARG A 5 -35.13 -46.97 -54.41
C ARG A 5 -35.51 -45.47 -54.23
N GLU A 6 -34.59 -44.85 -53.47
CA GLU A 6 -33.85 -43.58 -53.71
C GLU A 6 -34.54 -42.21 -53.61
N ALA A 7 -34.03 -41.38 -52.68
CA ALA A 7 -33.20 -40.21 -53.04
C ALA A 7 -32.44 -39.66 -51.81
N MET A 8 -31.10 -39.71 -51.86
CA MET A 8 -30.21 -38.88 -51.06
C MET A 8 -30.33 -37.43 -51.53
N VAL A 9 -30.54 -36.49 -50.60
CA VAL A 9 -30.31 -35.05 -50.83
C VAL A 9 -29.25 -34.58 -49.83
N PRO A 10 -28.17 -33.93 -50.28
CA PRO A 10 -27.10 -33.47 -49.41
C PRO A 10 -27.50 -32.20 -48.68
N THR A 11 -27.61 -32.25 -47.35
CA THR A 11 -27.73 -31.03 -46.54
C THR A 11 -26.34 -30.40 -46.47
N ARG A 12 -26.19 -29.27 -47.16
CA ARG A 12 -25.02 -28.37 -47.05
C ARG A 12 -24.82 -28.01 -45.58
N VAL A 13 -23.70 -28.43 -45.01
CA VAL A 13 -23.14 -27.80 -43.82
C VAL A 13 -22.75 -26.38 -44.23
N ASN A 14 -23.31 -25.40 -43.57
CA ASN A 14 -22.95 -23.99 -43.72
C ASN A 14 -21.76 -23.74 -42.78
N PRO A 15 -20.50 -23.62 -43.26
CA PRO A 15 -19.37 -23.28 -42.41
C PRO A 15 -19.30 -21.77 -42.28
N GLN A 16 -20.32 -21.21 -41.61
CA GLN A 16 -20.29 -19.87 -41.06
C GLN A 16 -20.91 -19.94 -39.66
N GLU A 17 -20.35 -20.80 -38.81
CA GLU A 17 -20.14 -20.35 -37.44
C GLU A 17 -19.10 -19.25 -37.53
N LEU A 18 -19.62 -18.03 -37.58
CA LEU A 18 -18.88 -16.81 -37.31
C LEU A 18 -18.08 -17.04 -36.04
N SER A 19 -16.79 -17.29 -36.23
CA SER A 19 -15.75 -16.88 -35.30
C SER A 19 -16.03 -15.41 -34.99
N THR A 20 -16.80 -15.17 -33.93
CA THR A 20 -16.61 -13.97 -33.12
C THR A 20 -15.23 -14.16 -32.52
N GLY A 21 -14.20 -13.80 -33.30
CA GLY A 21 -12.87 -13.59 -32.76
C GLY A 21 -13.08 -12.57 -31.65
N ALA A 22 -13.14 -13.05 -30.40
CA ALA A 22 -13.11 -12.19 -29.25
C ALA A 22 -11.83 -11.38 -29.44
N VAL A 23 -11.99 -10.10 -29.73
CA VAL A 23 -10.86 -9.18 -29.79
C VAL A 23 -10.30 -9.20 -28.39
N THR A 24 -9.19 -9.92 -28.20
CA THR A 24 -8.51 -9.95 -26.92
C THR A 24 -8.13 -8.51 -26.62
N PRO A 25 -8.56 -7.94 -25.48
CA PRO A 25 -8.23 -6.56 -25.17
C PRO A 25 -6.71 -6.42 -25.10
N GLU A 26 -6.14 -5.57 -25.95
CA GLU A 26 -4.71 -5.29 -25.93
C GLU A 26 -4.36 -4.61 -24.60
N LEU A 27 -3.36 -5.14 -23.90
CA LEU A 27 -2.88 -4.56 -22.65
C LEU A 27 -2.18 -3.23 -22.93
N LYS A 28 -2.92 -2.13 -22.84
CA LYS A 28 -2.39 -0.78 -23.02
C LYS A 28 -2.04 -0.13 -21.69
N ILE A 29 -0.74 -0.03 -21.43
CA ILE A 29 -0.18 0.68 -20.28
C ILE A 29 -0.07 2.16 -20.64
N THR A 30 -0.68 3.02 -19.83
CA THR A 30 -0.71 4.46 -20.03
C THR A 30 0.40 5.18 -19.29
N SER A 31 0.80 4.67 -18.12
CA SER A 31 1.91 5.19 -17.33
C SER A 31 2.43 4.15 -16.34
N ILE A 32 3.66 4.36 -15.86
CA ILE A 32 4.23 3.60 -14.76
C ILE A 32 4.52 4.57 -13.62
N GLN A 33 4.07 4.21 -12.43
CA GLN A 33 4.25 4.97 -11.20
C GLN A 33 5.07 4.15 -10.21
N THR A 34 5.89 4.83 -9.42
CA THR A 34 6.60 4.22 -8.31
C THR A 34 6.18 4.91 -7.02
N LEU A 35 5.97 4.13 -5.97
CA LEU A 35 5.64 4.60 -4.64
C LEU A 35 6.63 3.97 -3.66
N ASP A 36 7.39 4.83 -3.00
CA ASP A 36 8.28 4.44 -1.92
C ASP A 36 7.62 4.87 -0.60
N ARG A 37 7.37 3.90 0.28
CA ARG A 37 6.83 4.20 1.60
C ARG A 37 7.96 4.24 2.61
N PHE A 38 8.37 5.46 2.94
CA PHE A 38 9.28 5.70 4.05
C PHE A 38 8.50 5.83 5.37
N ILE A 39 9.05 5.26 6.44
CA ILE A 39 8.52 5.37 7.79
C ILE A 39 9.64 5.09 8.81
N GLY A 40 9.54 5.73 9.96
CA GLY A 40 10.41 5.52 11.10
C GLY A 40 11.79 6.15 10.92
N ILE A 41 12.25 6.87 11.93
CA ILE A 41 13.54 7.54 11.97
C ILE A 41 14.49 6.66 12.79
N PRO A 42 15.54 6.08 12.19
CA PRO A 42 16.52 5.28 12.92
C PRO A 42 17.41 6.18 13.78
N LEU A 43 17.47 5.91 15.08
CA LEU A 43 18.19 6.69 16.08
C LEU A 43 19.23 5.80 16.79
N GLU A 44 20.43 6.35 16.99
CA GLU A 44 21.60 5.59 17.43
C GLU A 44 21.55 5.11 18.88
N ASN A 45 20.81 5.82 19.74
CA ASN A 45 20.70 5.55 21.16
C ASN A 45 19.48 6.24 21.77
N TRP A 46 19.18 5.91 23.03
CA TRP A 46 18.03 6.46 23.74
C TRP A 46 18.11 7.98 23.88
N ASP A 47 19.30 8.56 24.06
CA ASP A 47 19.45 10.01 24.16
C ASP A 47 19.08 10.72 22.86
N ARG A 48 19.38 10.13 21.69
CA ARG A 48 18.87 10.61 20.40
C ARG A 48 17.34 10.54 20.29
N VAL A 49 16.70 9.52 20.87
CA VAL A 49 15.23 9.45 20.98
C VAL A 49 14.70 10.63 21.79
N LYS A 50 15.32 10.93 22.94
CA LYS A 50 14.94 12.09 23.77
C LYS A 50 15.10 13.40 23.00
N GLU A 51 16.27 13.61 22.40
CA GLU A 51 16.57 14.82 21.62
C GLU A 51 15.56 15.04 20.50
N ALA A 52 15.22 13.99 19.75
CA ALA A 52 14.23 14.03 18.68
C ALA A 52 12.83 14.41 19.20
N LEU A 53 12.38 13.78 20.29
CA LEU A 53 11.07 14.07 20.89
C LEU A 53 11.00 15.47 21.50
N TYR A 54 12.08 15.97 22.14
CA TYR A 54 12.10 17.36 22.62
C TYR A 54 12.13 18.37 21.46
N ALA A 55 12.84 18.08 20.38
CA ALA A 55 12.86 18.93 19.20
C ALA A 55 11.45 19.02 18.60
N PHE A 56 10.78 17.87 18.45
CA PHE A 56 9.39 17.80 18.03
C PHE A 56 8.49 18.58 18.98
N ALA A 57 8.55 18.30 20.30
CA ALA A 57 7.78 18.96 21.35
C ALA A 57 7.88 20.48 21.33
N SER A 58 9.06 20.99 21.00
CA SER A 58 9.36 22.42 20.90
C SER A 58 8.79 23.07 19.63
N GLY A 59 8.25 22.27 18.71
CA GLY A 59 7.74 22.70 17.41
C GLY A 59 8.83 23.19 16.46
N ARG A 60 10.06 22.66 16.58
CA ARG A 60 11.19 23.06 15.71
C ARG A 60 11.11 22.45 14.31
N PRO A 61 10.73 21.17 14.13
CA PRO A 61 10.60 20.59 12.81
C PRO A 61 9.45 21.22 12.04
N ASP A 62 9.61 21.35 10.72
CA ASP A 62 8.53 21.77 9.85
C ASP A 62 7.37 20.78 9.93
N GLY A 63 6.13 21.28 9.87
CA GLY A 63 4.93 20.45 9.99
C GLY A 63 4.61 19.93 11.40
N SER A 64 5.49 20.09 12.40
CA SER A 64 5.23 19.67 13.80
C SER A 64 3.98 20.32 14.41
N ARG A 65 3.66 21.55 13.99
CA ARG A 65 2.45 22.29 14.39
C ARG A 65 1.30 22.15 13.41
N ALA A 66 1.38 21.27 12.40
CA ALA A 66 0.38 21.25 11.33
C ALA A 66 -1.01 20.82 11.85
N THR A 67 -1.08 19.92 12.84
CA THR A 67 -2.33 19.59 13.54
C THR A 67 -2.87 20.77 14.34
N GLU A 68 -2.00 21.48 15.07
CA GLU A 68 -2.38 22.70 15.80
C GLU A 68 -2.93 23.77 14.83
N ALA A 69 -2.22 24.02 13.73
CA ALA A 69 -2.62 24.97 12.69
C ALA A 69 -3.95 24.59 12.02
N HIS A 70 -4.15 23.30 11.72
CA HIS A 70 -5.43 22.79 11.20
C HIS A 70 -6.57 23.06 12.18
N ASN A 71 -6.37 22.74 13.47
CA ASN A 71 -7.40 22.94 14.48
C ASN A 71 -7.67 24.41 14.76
N VAL A 72 -6.65 25.26 14.84
CA VAL A 72 -6.81 26.72 14.95
C VAL A 72 -7.67 27.26 13.81
N LYS A 73 -7.42 26.78 12.57
CA LYS A 73 -8.24 27.14 11.42
C LYS A 73 -9.69 26.63 11.56
N ALA A 74 -9.89 25.36 11.89
CA ALA A 74 -11.22 24.77 12.04
C ALA A 74 -12.06 25.46 13.13
N TYR A 75 -11.49 25.70 14.32
CA TYR A 75 -12.17 26.45 15.39
C TYR A 75 -12.39 27.92 15.01
N GLY A 76 -11.47 28.52 14.25
CA GLY A 76 -11.64 29.87 13.70
C GLY A 76 -12.78 29.96 12.68
N GLU A 77 -13.01 28.92 11.89
CA GLU A 77 -14.10 28.84 10.92
C GLU A 77 -15.48 28.64 11.59
N VAL A 78 -15.53 27.97 12.74
CA VAL A 78 -16.78 27.72 13.49
C VAL A 78 -17.15 28.90 14.40
N ASP A 79 -16.21 29.38 15.21
CA ASP A 79 -16.46 30.31 16.33
C ASP A 79 -15.71 31.65 16.17
N GLY A 80 -15.14 31.93 15.00
CA GLY A 80 -14.37 33.14 14.73
C GLY A 80 -13.07 33.23 15.54
N GLY A 81 -12.52 34.43 15.66
CA GLY A 81 -11.24 34.66 16.36
C GLY A 81 -11.23 34.25 17.84
N LEU A 82 -12.41 34.16 18.48
CA LEU A 82 -12.54 33.72 19.87
C LEU A 82 -12.35 32.20 20.00
N GLY A 83 -12.89 31.40 19.07
CA GLY A 83 -12.68 29.95 19.05
C GLY A 83 -11.23 29.57 18.84
N ALA A 84 -10.57 30.22 17.88
CA ALA A 84 -9.13 30.06 17.66
C ALA A 84 -8.31 30.41 18.93
N ALA A 85 -8.64 31.52 19.59
CA ALA A 85 -7.95 31.93 20.81
C ALA A 85 -8.17 30.97 21.99
N MET A 86 -9.40 30.46 22.17
CA MET A 86 -9.73 29.49 23.21
C MET A 86 -9.00 28.16 23.00
N PHE A 87 -8.89 27.70 21.76
CA PHE A 87 -8.11 26.50 21.43
C PHE A 87 -6.62 26.67 21.78
N ILE A 88 -6.00 27.80 21.38
CA ILE A 88 -4.59 28.09 21.69
C ILE A 88 -4.36 28.16 23.21
N LEU A 89 -5.27 28.78 23.95
CA LEU A 89 -5.16 28.88 25.41
C LEU A 89 -5.36 27.52 26.10
N GLY A 90 -6.28 26.69 25.60
CA GLY A 90 -6.57 25.35 26.14
C GLY A 90 -5.49 24.31 25.84
N ASN A 91 -4.74 24.48 24.74
CA ASN A 91 -3.64 23.57 24.33
C ASN A 91 -2.24 24.10 24.68
N ARG A 92 -2.15 25.16 25.47
CA ARG A 92 -0.87 25.76 25.85
C ARG A 92 -0.07 24.77 26.69
N GLN A 93 1.10 24.36 26.20
CA GLN A 93 2.04 23.53 26.97
C GLN A 93 2.55 24.31 28.19
N GLU A 94 2.29 23.81 29.40
CA GLU A 94 2.89 24.36 30.62
C GLU A 94 4.40 24.05 30.69
N SER A 95 4.83 22.91 30.15
CA SER A 95 6.24 22.62 29.85
C SER A 95 6.37 21.46 28.86
N PRO A 96 6.89 21.68 27.64
CA PRO A 96 7.12 20.61 26.67
C PRO A 96 8.05 19.51 27.22
N SER A 97 8.97 19.86 28.12
CA SER A 97 9.93 18.90 28.66
C SER A 97 9.27 17.91 29.61
N LEU A 98 8.38 18.36 30.51
CA LEU A 98 7.74 17.48 31.50
C LEU A 98 6.85 16.42 30.86
N PHE A 99 6.16 16.78 29.77
CA PHE A 99 5.34 15.82 29.01
C PHE A 99 6.21 14.75 28.34
N VAL A 100 7.29 15.16 27.68
CA VAL A 100 8.24 14.25 27.04
C VAL A 100 8.95 13.37 28.07
N ASP A 101 9.31 13.92 29.23
CA ASP A 101 9.94 13.17 30.33
C ASP A 101 9.04 12.03 30.83
N GLY A 102 7.77 12.33 31.12
CA GLY A 102 6.81 11.32 31.56
C GLY A 102 6.56 10.25 30.50
N MET A 103 6.49 10.65 29.23
CA MET A 103 6.39 9.73 28.10
C MET A 103 7.60 8.80 28.00
N LEU A 104 8.81 9.35 28.07
CA LEU A 104 10.06 8.60 27.97
C LEU A 104 10.26 7.66 29.16
N GLU A 105 9.84 8.04 30.37
CA GLU A 105 9.90 7.17 31.54
C GLU A 105 8.99 5.94 31.39
N GLU A 106 7.79 6.14 30.83
CA GLU A 106 6.88 5.03 30.50
C GLU A 106 7.47 4.15 29.39
N ALA A 107 7.96 4.78 28.32
CA ALA A 107 8.46 4.11 27.14
C ALA A 107 9.71 3.27 27.45
N SER A 108 10.66 3.77 28.24
CA SER A 108 11.89 3.03 28.55
C SER A 108 11.58 1.71 29.27
N LYS A 109 10.67 1.71 30.24
CA LYS A 109 10.25 0.52 30.98
C LYS A 109 9.58 -0.52 30.07
N GLN A 110 8.77 -0.08 29.10
CA GLN A 110 8.08 -0.98 28.18
C GLN A 110 9.02 -1.52 27.09
N ILE A 111 9.92 -0.70 26.55
CA ILE A 111 10.87 -1.13 25.53
C ILE A 111 11.87 -2.16 26.10
N GLU A 112 12.32 -2.00 27.34
CA GLU A 112 13.17 -2.98 28.01
C GLU A 112 12.52 -4.38 28.10
N THR A 113 11.20 -4.44 28.24
CA THR A 113 10.47 -5.70 28.42
C THR A 113 9.89 -6.28 27.13
N ARG A 114 9.52 -5.44 26.17
CA ARG A 114 8.78 -5.83 24.96
C ARG A 114 9.49 -5.49 23.65
N GLY A 115 10.56 -4.69 23.69
CA GLY A 115 11.23 -4.16 22.51
C GLY A 115 10.44 -3.09 21.75
N LYS A 116 9.21 -2.77 22.17
CA LYS A 116 8.34 -1.75 21.56
C LYS A 116 7.57 -0.99 22.63
N TRP A 117 7.32 0.30 22.37
CA TRP A 117 6.32 1.11 23.04
C TRP A 117 5.53 1.92 22.01
N GLU A 118 4.24 2.10 22.26
CA GLU A 118 3.35 2.88 21.41
C GLU A 118 2.29 3.57 22.27
N ARG A 119 1.99 4.83 21.95
CA ARG A 119 0.89 5.57 22.57
C ARG A 119 0.22 6.50 21.58
N HIS A 120 -1.12 6.44 21.59
CA HIS A 120 -1.98 7.35 20.86
C HIS A 120 -2.43 8.46 21.80
N TYR A 121 -2.09 9.70 21.48
CA TYR A 121 -2.51 10.86 22.22
C TYR A 121 -3.66 11.53 21.48
N ASP A 122 -4.88 11.39 21.98
CA ASP A 122 -6.07 11.91 21.30
C ASP A 122 -6.34 13.35 21.74
N TYR A 123 -6.84 13.51 22.98
CA TYR A 123 -7.03 14.81 23.65
C TYR A 123 -6.11 15.00 24.86
N ASP A 124 -5.39 13.95 25.27
CA ASP A 124 -4.44 13.96 26.39
C ASP A 124 -3.01 14.35 25.97
N GLY A 125 -2.75 14.43 24.66
CA GLY A 125 -1.51 14.98 24.11
C GLY A 125 -1.41 16.47 24.34
N GLN A 126 -0.26 16.93 24.84
CA GLN A 126 -0.01 18.36 25.07
C GLN A 126 0.74 18.99 23.90
N GLY A 127 0.33 20.21 23.52
CA GLY A 127 0.96 20.98 22.45
C GLY A 127 0.96 20.23 21.12
N VAL A 128 2.15 20.08 20.51
CA VAL A 128 2.31 19.41 19.21
C VAL A 128 1.95 17.93 19.21
N PHE A 129 1.89 17.26 20.37
CA PHE A 129 1.51 15.85 20.47
C PHE A 129 -0.01 15.64 20.46
N HIS A 130 -0.81 16.70 20.41
CA HIS A 130 -2.25 16.58 20.29
C HIS A 130 -2.63 15.80 19.01
N LYS A 131 -3.51 14.80 19.14
CA LYS A 131 -3.92 13.89 18.05
C LYS A 131 -2.75 13.19 17.34
N THR A 132 -1.69 12.87 18.09
CA THR A 132 -0.46 12.26 17.58
C THR A 132 -0.23 10.89 18.19
N THR A 133 0.17 9.94 17.37
CA THR A 133 0.67 8.62 17.78
C THR A 133 2.19 8.66 17.77
N VAL A 134 2.79 8.14 18.84
CA VAL A 134 4.24 7.96 18.95
C VAL A 134 4.51 6.48 19.12
N GLU A 135 5.37 5.93 18.27
CA GLU A 135 5.88 4.57 18.42
C GLU A 135 7.41 4.62 18.55
N ILE A 136 7.95 3.80 19.44
CA ILE A 136 9.38 3.59 19.58
C ILE A 136 9.64 2.09 19.61
N ASP A 137 10.33 1.60 18.59
CA ASP A 137 10.76 0.20 18.48
C ASP A 137 12.27 0.11 18.73
N LYS A 138 12.74 -0.94 19.41
CA LYS A 138 14.15 -1.30 19.41
C LYS A 138 14.46 -2.03 18.11
N ILE A 139 15.51 -1.61 17.41
CA ILE A 139 15.93 -2.29 16.17
C ILE A 139 16.62 -3.61 16.56
N PRO A 140 16.11 -4.78 16.10
CA PRO A 140 16.72 -6.06 16.40
C PRO A 140 18.18 -6.12 15.94
N ASP A 141 19.00 -6.87 16.68
CA ASP A 141 20.42 -7.14 16.37
C ASP A 141 21.36 -5.92 16.31
N GLU A 142 20.84 -4.73 16.63
CA GLU A 142 21.60 -3.49 16.70
C GLU A 142 21.57 -2.95 18.14
N ASN A 143 22.65 -3.16 18.88
CA ASN A 143 22.75 -2.71 20.27
C ASN A 143 22.44 -1.22 20.38
N ASP A 144 21.47 -0.92 21.23
CA ASP A 144 20.99 0.42 21.57
C ASP A 144 20.46 1.26 20.39
N ARG A 145 20.10 0.67 19.25
CA ARG A 145 19.42 1.42 18.18
C ARG A 145 17.90 1.35 18.30
N TYR A 146 17.26 2.47 18.00
CA TYR A 146 15.82 2.66 18.12
C TYR A 146 15.24 3.18 16.81
N LEU A 147 13.97 2.93 16.59
CA LEU A 147 13.20 3.47 15.48
C LEU A 147 12.06 4.28 16.06
N LEU A 148 12.06 5.60 15.80
CA LEU A 148 11.00 6.50 16.23
C LEU A 148 10.00 6.71 15.09
N LYS A 149 8.71 6.45 15.32
CA LYS A 149 7.65 6.79 14.37
C LYS A 149 6.69 7.82 14.95
N LEU A 150 6.23 8.74 14.10
CA LEU A 150 5.25 9.77 14.45
C LEU A 150 4.12 9.81 13.41
N TYR A 151 2.88 9.82 13.88
CA TYR A 151 1.72 9.95 13.01
C TYR A 151 0.69 10.88 13.62
N ALA A 152 0.22 11.88 12.87
CA ALA A 152 -0.80 12.80 13.35
C ALA A 152 -2.12 12.66 12.57
N ALA A 153 -3.26 12.69 13.25
CA ALA A 153 -4.56 12.31 12.68
C ALA A 153 -4.97 13.08 11.41
N TYR A 154 -4.63 14.37 11.32
CA TYR A 154 -5.07 15.24 10.21
C TYR A 154 -4.03 15.44 9.10
N VAL A 155 -2.75 15.19 9.40
CA VAL A 155 -1.64 15.47 8.49
C VAL A 155 -0.79 14.24 8.19
N GLY A 156 -1.13 13.09 8.80
CA GLY A 156 -0.52 11.80 8.59
C GLY A 156 0.94 11.76 9.04
N GLY A 157 1.78 11.14 8.20
CA GLY A 157 3.23 11.01 8.43
C GLY A 157 4.04 12.29 8.22
N LYS A 158 3.42 13.40 7.76
CA LYS A 158 4.15 14.66 7.50
C LYS A 158 4.92 15.20 8.71
N VAL A 159 4.45 14.90 9.93
CA VAL A 159 5.12 15.26 11.18
C VAL A 159 6.43 14.49 11.38
N GLU A 160 6.46 13.24 10.93
CA GLU A 160 7.66 12.41 10.95
C GLU A 160 8.63 12.84 9.85
N ASP A 161 8.13 13.10 8.64
CA ASP A 161 8.94 13.58 7.52
C ASP A 161 9.67 14.88 7.90
N GLY A 162 8.95 15.83 8.49
CA GLY A 162 9.55 17.09 8.95
C GLY A 162 10.56 16.92 10.08
N LEU A 163 10.32 15.97 11.00
CA LEU A 163 11.30 15.65 12.05
C LEU A 163 12.55 14.97 11.46
N ALA A 164 12.39 14.05 10.51
CA ALA A 164 13.47 13.38 9.82
C ALA A 164 14.36 14.39 9.09
N GLU A 165 13.74 15.33 8.35
CA GLU A 165 14.43 16.42 7.68
C GLU A 165 15.18 17.32 8.67
N TYR A 166 14.53 17.74 9.75
CA TYR A 166 15.16 18.56 10.80
C TYR A 166 16.38 17.89 11.44
N LEU A 167 16.31 16.57 11.65
CA LEU A 167 17.41 15.78 12.20
C LEU A 167 18.50 15.46 11.16
N GLY A 168 18.21 15.62 9.86
CA GLY A 168 19.09 15.19 8.77
C GLY A 168 19.26 13.67 8.71
N ILE A 169 18.23 12.92 9.13
CA ILE A 169 18.26 11.45 9.20
C ILE A 169 17.27 10.88 8.18
N GLU A 170 17.75 9.99 7.33
CA GLU A 170 16.90 9.28 6.37
C GLU A 170 15.99 8.27 7.09
N GLN A 171 14.68 8.32 6.81
CA GLN A 171 13.70 7.35 7.32
C GLN A 171 13.97 5.92 6.81
N GLY A 172 13.44 4.92 7.50
CA GLY A 172 13.43 3.54 7.03
C GLY A 172 12.53 3.36 5.81
N LEU A 173 12.83 2.39 4.94
CA LEU A 173 12.01 2.03 3.79
C LEU A 173 11.09 0.85 4.15
N GLN A 174 9.79 1.08 4.26
CA GLN A 174 8.81 0.03 4.59
C GLN A 174 8.57 -0.90 3.41
N PHE A 175 8.28 -0.32 2.26
CA PHE A 175 8.03 -1.02 1.02
C PHE A 175 8.25 -0.10 -0.17
N LYS A 176 8.42 -0.72 -1.33
CA LYS A 176 8.40 -0.09 -2.64
C LYS A 176 7.34 -0.74 -3.51
N GLN A 177 6.59 0.06 -4.25
CA GLN A 177 5.57 -0.39 -5.18
C GLN A 177 5.83 0.18 -6.57
N VAL A 178 5.71 -0.68 -7.58
CA VAL A 178 5.73 -0.29 -9.00
C VAL A 178 4.37 -0.62 -9.59
N SER A 179 3.65 0.40 -10.04
CA SER A 179 2.30 0.28 -10.57
C SER A 179 2.30 0.65 -12.05
N ALA A 180 1.87 -0.28 -12.91
CA ALA A 180 1.56 0.03 -14.30
C ALA A 180 0.06 0.36 -14.41
N ILE A 181 -0.23 1.60 -14.78
CA ILE A 181 -1.60 2.10 -14.96
C ILE A 181 -2.09 1.70 -16.34
N LEU A 182 -3.23 1.05 -16.40
CA LEU A 182 -3.83 0.51 -17.61
C LEU A 182 -4.92 1.44 -18.12
N GLU A 183 -5.17 1.42 -19.43
CA GLU A 183 -6.31 2.14 -20.00
C GLU A 183 -7.63 1.46 -19.59
N PRO A 184 -8.59 2.20 -19.02
CA PRO A 184 -9.90 1.64 -18.67
C PRO A 184 -10.74 1.35 -19.93
N GLN A 185 -11.74 0.48 -19.78
CA GLN A 185 -12.76 0.19 -20.80
C GLN A 185 -14.09 0.79 -20.38
N GLY A 186 -14.26 2.10 -20.59
CA GLY A 186 -15.42 2.82 -20.08
C GLY A 186 -15.40 2.89 -18.56
N ASP A 187 -16.45 2.37 -17.91
CA ASP A 187 -16.59 2.28 -16.45
C ASP A 187 -16.06 0.96 -15.86
N LYS A 188 -15.36 0.16 -16.68
CA LYS A 188 -14.87 -1.17 -16.33
C LYS A 188 -13.39 -1.31 -16.60
N PHE A 189 -12.79 -2.31 -15.95
CA PHE A 189 -11.50 -2.83 -16.35
C PHE A 189 -11.68 -4.12 -17.16
N ALA A 190 -10.72 -4.38 -18.04
CA ALA A 190 -10.49 -5.69 -18.63
C ALA A 190 -8.98 -5.90 -18.75
N ILE A 191 -8.46 -6.94 -18.11
CA ILE A 191 -7.02 -7.21 -18.03
C ILE A 191 -6.77 -8.58 -18.64
N ASP A 192 -6.01 -8.63 -19.74
CA ASP A 192 -5.49 -9.86 -20.32
C ASP A 192 -4.23 -10.30 -19.56
N PHE A 193 -4.35 -11.38 -18.80
CA PHE A 193 -3.26 -11.89 -17.99
C PHE A 193 -2.21 -12.65 -18.77
N ASP A 194 -2.47 -13.10 -20.01
CA ASP A 194 -1.40 -13.66 -20.85
C ASP A 194 -0.45 -12.53 -21.30
N ALA A 195 -1.01 -11.37 -21.63
CA ALA A 195 -0.22 -10.18 -21.93
C ALA A 195 0.59 -9.70 -20.70
N VAL A 196 -0.02 -9.71 -19.51
CA VAL A 196 0.68 -9.38 -18.25
C VAL A 196 1.81 -10.38 -17.98
N ALA A 197 1.51 -11.69 -18.01
CA ALA A 197 2.48 -12.74 -17.76
C ALA A 197 3.68 -12.64 -18.72
N LYS A 198 3.42 -12.41 -20.01
CA LYS A 198 4.46 -12.20 -21.01
C LYS A 198 5.35 -10.99 -20.70
N LYS A 199 4.78 -9.87 -20.26
CA LYS A 199 5.54 -8.67 -19.88
C LYS A 199 6.44 -8.91 -18.67
N ILE A 200 5.90 -9.53 -17.61
CA ILE A 200 6.66 -9.73 -16.36
C ILE A 200 7.50 -11.01 -16.37
N GLN A 201 7.40 -11.85 -17.40
CA GLN A 201 8.15 -13.12 -17.51
C GLN A 201 9.66 -12.99 -17.29
N PRO A 202 10.39 -12.02 -17.90
CA PRO A 202 11.82 -11.89 -17.69
C PRO A 202 12.16 -11.60 -16.22
N PHE A 203 11.36 -10.75 -15.57
CA PHE A 203 11.51 -10.43 -14.15
C PHE A 203 11.19 -11.64 -13.28
N TYR A 204 10.09 -12.35 -13.54
CA TYR A 204 9.73 -13.58 -12.83
C TYR A 204 10.82 -14.65 -12.91
N ALA A 205 11.46 -14.81 -14.08
CA ALA A 205 12.54 -15.78 -14.29
C ALA A 205 13.81 -15.46 -13.48
N GLU A 206 14.07 -14.19 -13.13
CA GLU A 206 15.19 -13.83 -12.23
C GLU A 206 15.01 -14.35 -10.81
N PHE A 207 13.77 -14.55 -10.37
CA PHE A 207 13.43 -15.11 -9.06
C PHE A 207 13.22 -16.63 -9.12
N ASN A 208 12.86 -17.16 -10.29
CA ASN A 208 12.48 -18.55 -10.48
C ASN A 208 13.14 -19.16 -11.74
N PRO A 209 14.48 -19.30 -11.79
CA PRO A 209 15.19 -19.70 -13.01
C PRO A 209 14.87 -21.13 -13.48
N GLU A 210 14.39 -21.99 -12.58
CA GLU A 210 14.04 -23.39 -12.86
C GLU A 210 12.53 -23.63 -12.96
N ALA A 211 11.71 -22.59 -12.77
CA ALA A 211 10.26 -22.71 -12.86
C ALA A 211 9.78 -22.79 -14.33
N ALA A 212 8.60 -23.38 -14.50
CA ALA A 212 7.89 -23.29 -15.77
C ALA A 212 7.59 -21.81 -16.13
N PRO A 213 7.42 -21.48 -17.43
CA PRO A 213 6.99 -20.16 -17.84
C PRO A 213 5.71 -19.73 -17.11
N LEU A 214 5.67 -18.47 -16.69
CA LEU A 214 4.51 -17.83 -16.11
C LEU A 214 3.41 -17.73 -17.16
N THR A 215 2.20 -18.17 -16.80
CA THR A 215 1.01 -18.08 -17.65
C THR A 215 0.00 -17.12 -17.05
N GLY A 216 -0.88 -16.55 -17.89
CA GLY A 216 -1.96 -15.73 -17.40
C GLY A 216 -2.95 -16.50 -16.54
N GLU A 217 -3.18 -17.76 -16.88
CA GLU A 217 -3.99 -18.70 -16.08
C GLU A 217 -3.46 -18.85 -14.65
N LEU A 218 -2.15 -19.07 -14.48
CA LEU A 218 -1.54 -19.24 -13.16
C LEU A 218 -1.67 -17.97 -12.30
N LEU A 219 -1.43 -16.80 -12.89
CA LEU A 219 -1.60 -15.52 -12.19
C LEU A 219 -3.04 -15.35 -11.72
N LEU A 220 -4.01 -15.58 -12.62
CA LEU A 220 -5.43 -15.43 -12.32
C LEU A 220 -5.93 -16.41 -11.28
N ASP A 221 -5.52 -17.67 -11.36
CA ASP A 221 -5.93 -18.70 -10.41
C ASP A 221 -5.53 -18.32 -8.99
N VAL A 222 -4.33 -17.78 -8.80
CA VAL A 222 -3.86 -17.33 -7.48
C VAL A 222 -4.61 -16.07 -7.03
N ILE A 223 -4.78 -15.08 -7.90
CA ILE A 223 -5.45 -13.81 -7.56
C ILE A 223 -6.92 -14.04 -7.19
N LEU A 224 -7.59 -14.92 -7.93
CA LEU A 224 -8.99 -15.25 -7.73
C LEU A 224 -9.21 -16.30 -6.65
N ALA A 225 -8.16 -16.97 -6.16
CA ALA A 225 -8.26 -17.93 -5.07
C ALA A 225 -8.85 -17.25 -3.82
N VAL A 226 -10.15 -17.47 -3.62
CA VAL A 226 -10.93 -16.90 -2.52
C VAL A 226 -10.41 -17.48 -1.21
N ASP A 227 -9.98 -16.62 -0.29
CA ASP A 227 -9.90 -17.04 1.10
C ASP A 227 -11.32 -17.32 1.61
N PRO A 228 -11.65 -18.54 2.09
CA PRO A 228 -12.99 -18.87 2.56
C PRO A 228 -13.51 -17.95 3.67
N LYS A 229 -12.62 -17.24 4.37
CA LYS A 229 -12.95 -16.38 5.51
C LYS A 229 -13.03 -14.90 5.16
N ASP A 230 -12.15 -14.40 4.29
CA ASP A 230 -11.99 -12.96 4.05
C ASP A 230 -12.50 -12.50 2.68
N LYS A 231 -12.66 -13.45 1.74
CA LYS A 231 -13.13 -13.20 0.37
C LYS A 231 -12.39 -12.09 -0.41
N SER A 232 -11.20 -11.72 0.06
CA SER A 232 -10.29 -10.83 -0.64
C SER A 232 -9.57 -11.55 -1.77
N THR A 233 -9.00 -10.79 -2.71
CA THR A 233 -7.97 -11.31 -3.62
C THR A 233 -6.71 -11.66 -2.84
N ARG A 234 -5.86 -12.48 -3.44
CA ARG A 234 -4.52 -12.78 -2.94
C ARG A 234 -3.47 -12.23 -3.91
N SER A 235 -2.39 -11.69 -3.38
CA SER A 235 -1.25 -11.32 -4.21
C SER A 235 -0.56 -12.59 -4.72
N PHE A 236 -0.13 -12.59 -5.99
CA PHE A 236 0.68 -13.66 -6.56
C PHE A 236 2.14 -13.50 -6.08
N PRO A 237 2.73 -14.50 -5.41
CA PRO A 237 4.13 -14.42 -5.00
C PRO A 237 5.05 -14.55 -6.22
N ILE A 238 5.84 -13.51 -6.51
CA ILE A 238 6.88 -13.59 -7.53
C ILE A 238 8.06 -14.38 -6.96
N GLY A 239 8.48 -14.08 -5.73
CA GLY A 239 9.52 -14.84 -5.05
C GLY A 239 10.25 -14.04 -3.97
N VAL A 240 11.20 -14.71 -3.31
CA VAL A 240 12.03 -14.11 -2.26
C VAL A 240 13.49 -14.13 -2.69
N LYS A 241 14.18 -13.00 -2.60
CA LYS A 241 15.60 -12.87 -2.93
C LYS A 241 16.31 -12.02 -1.89
N LYS A 242 17.38 -12.54 -1.28
CA LYS A 242 18.19 -11.83 -0.27
C LYS A 242 17.36 -11.23 0.88
N GLY A 243 16.30 -11.91 1.33
CA GLY A 243 15.43 -11.41 2.39
C GLY A 243 14.43 -10.34 1.95
N ILE A 244 14.26 -10.11 0.65
CA ILE A 244 13.23 -9.26 0.06
C ILE A 244 12.15 -10.14 -0.58
N ASP A 245 10.91 -9.95 -0.16
CA ASP A 245 9.71 -10.53 -0.73
C ASP A 245 9.17 -9.65 -1.86
N VAL A 246 8.85 -10.28 -2.98
CA VAL A 246 8.29 -9.62 -4.16
C VAL A 246 6.99 -10.31 -4.55
N SER A 247 5.93 -9.52 -4.70
CA SER A 247 4.61 -10.01 -5.07
C SER A 247 3.96 -9.15 -6.15
N PHE A 248 3.03 -9.76 -6.88
CA PHE A 248 2.22 -9.13 -7.90
C PHE A 248 0.77 -9.04 -7.40
N ASP A 249 0.12 -7.90 -7.62
CA ASP A 249 -1.27 -7.68 -7.25
C ASP A 249 -1.99 -6.75 -8.25
N LEU A 250 -3.28 -6.56 -8.02
CA LEU A 250 -4.13 -5.61 -8.73
C LEU A 250 -4.40 -4.40 -7.84
N GLY A 251 -4.42 -3.21 -8.45
CA GLY A 251 -4.73 -1.96 -7.77
C GLY A 251 -5.80 -1.16 -8.50
N ARG A 252 -6.50 -0.31 -7.76
CA ARG A 252 -7.50 0.65 -8.30
C ARG A 252 -8.67 -0.02 -9.03
N LEU A 253 -9.09 -1.19 -8.54
CA LEU A 253 -10.25 -1.94 -9.04
C LEU A 253 -11.44 -1.78 -8.10
N GLY A 254 -12.65 -1.82 -8.66
CA GLY A 254 -13.87 -1.81 -7.87
C GLY A 254 -14.05 -3.11 -7.09
N TYR A 255 -14.90 -3.06 -6.05
CA TYR A 255 -15.12 -4.20 -5.17
C TYR A 255 -15.52 -5.46 -5.93
N ARG A 256 -14.74 -6.54 -5.75
CA ARG A 256 -15.07 -7.87 -6.25
C ARG A 256 -16.40 -8.37 -5.72
N ILE A 257 -16.71 -8.12 -4.45
CA ILE A 257 -17.94 -8.60 -3.83
C ILE A 257 -18.78 -7.42 -3.39
N ASN A 258 -19.99 -7.33 -3.93
CA ASN A 258 -20.99 -6.42 -3.41
C ASN A 258 -21.59 -6.98 -2.12
N TRP A 259 -21.77 -6.11 -1.13
CA TRP A 259 -22.39 -6.45 0.14
C TRP A 259 -23.73 -5.75 0.25
N VAL A 260 -24.79 -6.53 0.46
CA VAL A 260 -26.15 -6.02 0.68
C VAL A 260 -26.63 -6.51 2.04
N ASN A 261 -26.98 -5.59 2.93
CA ASN A 261 -27.40 -5.88 4.31
C ASN A 261 -26.38 -6.73 5.09
N GLY A 262 -25.09 -6.44 4.91
CA GLY A 262 -24.00 -7.18 5.58
C GLY A 262 -23.80 -8.61 5.07
N LYS A 263 -24.46 -8.99 3.97
CA LYS A 263 -24.28 -10.31 3.32
C LYS A 263 -23.66 -10.13 1.92
N PRO A 264 -22.76 -11.02 1.51
CA PRO A 264 -22.18 -10.99 0.18
C PRO A 264 -23.28 -11.34 -0.83
N SER A 265 -23.55 -10.45 -1.78
CA SER A 265 -24.68 -10.59 -2.72
C SER A 265 -24.25 -11.15 -4.09
N GLU A 266 -23.15 -10.66 -4.65
CA GLU A 266 -22.70 -11.01 -6.00
C GLU A 266 -21.19 -10.80 -6.16
N ASP A 267 -20.51 -11.72 -6.88
CA ASP A 267 -19.15 -11.51 -7.40
C ASP A 267 -19.27 -10.67 -8.67
N THR A 268 -18.78 -9.44 -8.62
CA THR A 268 -18.86 -8.45 -9.69
C THR A 268 -17.74 -8.63 -10.72
N TRP A 269 -16.76 -9.49 -10.42
CA TRP A 269 -15.68 -9.81 -11.33
C TRP A 269 -16.03 -11.05 -12.14
N SER A 270 -15.65 -11.04 -13.41
CA SER A 270 -15.90 -12.14 -14.34
C SER A 270 -14.61 -12.53 -15.07
N ARG A 271 -14.40 -13.83 -15.22
CA ARG A 271 -13.28 -14.40 -15.97
C ARG A 271 -13.77 -14.97 -17.29
N GLU A 272 -13.12 -14.57 -18.39
CA GLU A 272 -13.29 -15.14 -19.73
C GLU A 272 -11.93 -15.62 -20.23
N GLY A 273 -11.65 -16.91 -20.13
CA GLY A 273 -10.32 -17.45 -20.39
C GLY A 273 -9.28 -16.84 -19.44
N ASN A 274 -8.28 -16.15 -20.00
CA ASN A 274 -7.24 -15.44 -19.23
C ASN A 274 -7.50 -13.93 -19.12
N VAL A 275 -8.73 -13.48 -19.42
CA VAL A 275 -9.13 -12.09 -19.26
C VAL A 275 -10.00 -11.94 -18.01
N LEU A 276 -9.62 -11.03 -17.12
CA LEU A 276 -10.43 -10.63 -15.96
C LEU A 276 -11.09 -9.28 -16.21
N LYS A 277 -12.39 -9.20 -15.93
CA LYS A 277 -13.19 -7.99 -16.10
C LYS A 277 -13.95 -7.66 -14.82
N GLY A 278 -14.26 -6.39 -14.61
CA GLY A 278 -15.05 -5.94 -13.47
C GLY A 278 -15.20 -4.42 -13.42
N PRO A 279 -15.84 -3.89 -12.37
CA PRO A 279 -16.01 -2.44 -12.19
C PRO A 279 -14.69 -1.76 -11.81
N LEU A 280 -14.53 -0.49 -12.17
CA LEU A 280 -13.43 0.36 -11.69
C LEU A 280 -13.64 0.83 -10.25
N ALA A 281 -12.55 1.19 -9.57
CA ALA A 281 -12.64 1.88 -8.28
C ALA A 281 -13.20 3.30 -8.49
N LYS A 282 -13.96 3.80 -7.52
CA LYS A 282 -14.42 5.19 -7.54
C LYS A 282 -13.28 6.11 -7.14
N ASP A 283 -13.14 7.22 -7.85
CA ASP A 283 -12.29 8.33 -7.42
C ASP A 283 -13.04 9.14 -6.36
N TYR A 284 -12.45 9.32 -5.18
CA TYR A 284 -13.05 10.11 -4.10
C TYR A 284 -12.72 11.60 -4.18
N SER A 285 -11.82 12.00 -5.09
CA SER A 285 -11.46 13.38 -5.36
C SER A 285 -12.30 14.04 -6.46
N ASP A 286 -12.93 13.23 -7.32
CA ASP A 286 -13.82 13.68 -8.39
C ASP A 286 -15.18 12.97 -8.30
N GLU A 287 -16.25 13.74 -8.10
CA GLU A 287 -17.59 13.20 -7.82
C GLU A 287 -18.16 12.49 -9.07
N GLY A 288 -18.06 11.15 -9.08
CA GLY A 288 -18.48 10.32 -10.21
C GLY A 288 -17.32 9.87 -11.12
N GLY A 289 -16.08 10.23 -10.79
CA GLY A 289 -14.88 9.74 -11.45
C GLY A 289 -14.57 8.28 -11.12
N PHE A 290 -13.83 7.64 -12.02
CA PHE A 290 -13.28 6.30 -11.81
C PHE A 290 -11.76 6.34 -11.86
N GLU A 291 -11.11 5.58 -10.99
CA GLU A 291 -9.67 5.41 -11.04
C GLU A 291 -9.29 4.48 -12.19
N ALA A 292 -8.20 4.81 -12.89
CA ALA A 292 -7.64 3.93 -13.90
C ALA A 292 -7.07 2.65 -13.24
N PRO A 293 -7.38 1.45 -13.77
CA PRO A 293 -6.97 0.19 -13.18
C PRO A 293 -5.46 0.02 -13.27
N SER A 294 -4.89 -0.79 -12.39
CA SER A 294 -3.43 -1.01 -12.36
C SER A 294 -3.04 -2.44 -12.02
N VAL A 295 -1.88 -2.85 -12.53
CA VAL A 295 -1.14 -4.01 -12.02
C VAL A 295 0.04 -3.52 -11.19
N VAL A 296 0.29 -4.16 -10.06
CA VAL A 296 1.20 -3.67 -9.03
C VAL A 296 2.22 -4.75 -8.69
N ILE A 297 3.51 -4.39 -8.69
CA ILE A 297 4.58 -5.20 -8.10
C ILE A 297 4.95 -4.56 -6.76
N SER A 298 4.76 -5.30 -5.66
CA SER A 298 5.12 -4.89 -4.31
C SER A 298 6.45 -5.53 -3.90
N ILE A 299 7.33 -4.73 -3.31
CA ILE A 299 8.69 -5.11 -2.89
C ILE A 299 8.84 -4.71 -1.43
N GLN A 300 9.08 -5.68 -0.56
CA GLN A 300 9.17 -5.46 0.88
C GLN A 300 10.18 -6.40 1.51
N LYS A 301 10.70 -6.07 2.70
CA LYS A 301 11.51 -7.03 3.47
C LYS A 301 10.63 -8.20 3.91
N VAL A 302 11.18 -9.41 3.89
CA VAL A 302 10.52 -10.59 4.45
C VAL A 302 10.21 -10.34 5.92
N SER A 303 8.94 -10.48 6.27
CA SER A 303 8.43 -10.35 7.63
C SER A 303 8.31 -11.74 8.25
N VAL A 304 8.91 -11.97 9.42
CA VAL A 304 8.77 -13.25 10.15
C VAL A 304 7.39 -13.36 10.81
N ASP A 305 6.83 -12.21 11.21
CA ASP A 305 5.45 -12.08 11.69
C ASP A 305 4.75 -10.98 10.87
N ARG A 306 3.46 -11.17 10.56
CA ARG A 306 2.63 -10.16 9.89
C ARG A 306 2.53 -8.86 10.70
N TRP A 307 2.76 -8.93 12.02
CA TRP A 307 2.74 -7.80 12.95
C TRP A 307 4.10 -7.12 13.14
N ASP A 308 5.20 -7.77 12.79
CA ASP A 308 6.56 -7.24 12.93
C ASP A 308 7.08 -6.72 11.60
N ARG A 309 6.58 -5.55 11.20
CA ARG A 309 6.92 -4.92 9.92
C ARG A 309 7.86 -3.74 10.13
N LEU A 310 9.00 -3.95 10.79
CA LEU A 310 10.00 -2.89 10.89
C LEU A 310 10.49 -2.50 9.47
N PRO A 311 10.56 -1.19 9.17
CA PRO A 311 11.10 -0.72 7.90
C PRO A 311 12.59 -1.03 7.79
N VAL A 312 13.08 -1.12 6.56
CA VAL A 312 14.49 -1.34 6.27
C VAL A 312 15.28 -0.08 6.55
N THR A 313 16.21 -0.14 7.50
CA THR A 313 17.13 0.95 7.84
C THR A 313 18.52 0.75 7.23
N ASP A 314 18.89 -0.49 6.91
CA ASP A 314 20.17 -0.84 6.28
C ASP A 314 20.27 -0.33 4.83
N ALA A 315 21.35 0.39 4.53
CA ALA A 315 21.55 1.03 3.23
C ALA A 315 21.74 0.03 2.08
N ALA A 316 22.39 -1.11 2.32
CA ALA A 316 22.59 -2.13 1.29
C ALA A 316 21.27 -2.80 0.92
N MET A 317 20.41 -3.08 1.90
CA MET A 317 19.09 -3.65 1.65
C MET A 317 18.16 -2.65 0.97
N LYS A 318 18.19 -1.37 1.34
CA LYS A 318 17.49 -0.30 0.60
C LYS A 318 17.94 -0.23 -0.86
N ALA A 319 19.25 -0.29 -1.11
CA ALA A 319 19.80 -0.29 -2.45
C ALA A 319 19.32 -1.50 -3.28
N GLU A 320 19.28 -2.70 -2.68
CA GLU A 320 18.75 -3.89 -3.34
C GLU A 320 17.25 -3.76 -3.64
N MET A 321 16.43 -3.25 -2.72
CA MET A 321 15.00 -2.97 -2.98
C MET A 321 14.82 -1.99 -4.13
N ASN A 322 15.68 -0.97 -4.23
CA ASN A 322 15.68 -0.01 -5.33
C ASN A 322 16.11 -0.62 -6.67
N GLU A 323 17.09 -1.50 -6.67
CA GLU A 323 17.51 -2.25 -7.86
C GLU A 323 16.37 -3.14 -8.37
N ILE A 324 15.76 -3.94 -7.48
CA ILE A 324 14.60 -4.78 -7.80
C ILE A 324 13.45 -3.93 -8.35
N GLY A 325 13.16 -2.78 -7.74
CA GLY A 325 12.14 -1.86 -8.23
C GLY A 325 12.44 -1.31 -9.62
N SER A 326 13.69 -1.01 -9.91
CA SER A 326 14.10 -0.53 -11.24
C SER A 326 13.91 -1.62 -12.32
N LYS A 327 14.20 -2.88 -11.97
CA LYS A 327 13.93 -4.03 -12.84
C LYS A 327 12.43 -4.28 -13.04
N ALA A 328 11.62 -4.10 -11.99
CA ALA A 328 10.16 -4.18 -12.10
C ALA A 328 9.59 -3.08 -13.03
N VAL A 329 10.10 -1.85 -12.96
CA VAL A 329 9.75 -0.77 -13.91
C VAL A 329 10.10 -1.17 -15.34
N ALA A 330 11.31 -1.69 -15.57
CA ALA A 330 11.74 -2.12 -16.89
C ALA A 330 10.88 -3.27 -17.45
N ALA A 331 10.43 -4.20 -16.60
CA ALA A 331 9.57 -5.31 -17.00
C ALA A 331 8.14 -4.88 -17.37
N LEU A 332 7.63 -3.83 -16.71
CA LEU A 332 6.29 -3.30 -16.97
C LEU A 332 6.25 -2.29 -18.13
N SER A 333 7.38 -1.67 -18.48
CA SER A 333 7.52 -0.77 -19.63
C SER A 333 7.22 -1.49 -20.95
#